data_AF-A0A1B9QYZ0-F1
#
_entry.id   AF-A0A1B9QYZ0-F1
#
_cell.length_a   1.000
_cell.length_b   1.000
_cell.length_c   1.000
_cell.angle_alpha   90.00
_cell.angle_beta   90.00
_cell.angle_gamma   90.00
#
_symmetry.space_group_name_H-M   'P 1'
#
loop_
_entity.id
_entity.type
_entity.pdbx_description
1 polymer ?
#
loop_
_entity_poly.entity_id
_entity_poly.type
_entity_poly.pdbx_seq_one_letter_code
_entity_poly.pdbx_strand_id
1 'polypeptide(L)'
;MATIKKDSAVTLHFTIKLQDGSVADSTQNMGKPAKLIIGDGSLSDNFEQCLVGLSAGEKKAIELKAIDAFGMPNPDNIHYMDRAKFVGDAEVEVGTVMAFSG
;
A
#
# COMPACT_ATOMS: atom_id res chain seq x y z
N MET A 1 9.26 22.65 15.58
CA MET A 1 9.33 21.97 14.26
C MET A 1 7.93 21.51 13.89
N ALA A 2 7.60 21.37 12.61
CA ALA A 2 6.28 20.90 12.20
C ALA A 2 6.15 19.40 12.51
N THR A 3 5.04 19.04 13.17
CA THR A 3 4.72 17.67 13.58
C THR A 3 3.48 17.22 12.82
N ILE A 4 3.46 15.94 12.41
CA ILE A 4 2.32 15.36 11.70
C ILE A 4 1.11 15.30 12.64
N LYS A 5 -0.03 15.80 12.15
CA LYS A 5 -1.33 15.79 12.82
C LYS A 5 -2.45 15.58 11.79
N LYS A 6 -3.69 15.45 12.26
CA LYS A 6 -4.87 15.39 11.39
C LYS A 6 -4.86 16.53 10.35
N ASP A 7 -5.24 16.19 9.11
CA ASP A 7 -5.31 17.06 7.93
C ASP A 7 -3.94 17.62 7.48
N SER A 8 -2.83 17.08 7.98
CA SER A 8 -1.49 17.44 7.50
C SER A 8 -1.23 16.84 6.12
N ALA A 9 -0.72 17.65 5.21
CA ALA A 9 -0.12 17.17 3.96
C ALA A 9 1.30 16.68 4.23
N VAL A 10 1.55 15.40 4.01
CA VAL A 10 2.84 14.76 4.29
C VAL A 10 3.46 14.26 2.99
N THR A 11 4.74 14.58 2.79
CA THR A 11 5.56 13.98 1.74
C THR A 11 6.61 13.09 2.41
N LEU A 12 6.61 11.80 2.11
CA LEU A 12 7.55 10.85 2.73
C LEU A 12 8.06 9.80 1.76
N HIS A 13 9.21 9.24 2.12
CA HIS A 13 9.66 7.96 1.60
C HIS A 13 9.32 6.86 2.60
N PHE A 14 8.71 5.78 2.11
CA PHE A 14 8.49 4.55 2.86
C PHE A 14 8.94 3.33 2.06
N THR A 15 9.14 2.24 2.80
CA THR A 15 9.38 0.89 2.28
C THR A 15 8.58 -0.09 3.12
N ILE A 16 7.77 -0.91 2.48
CA ILE A 16 7.02 -2.01 3.09
C ILE A 16 7.78 -3.29 2.82
N LYS A 17 8.04 -4.05 3.88
CA LYS A 17 8.70 -5.35 3.80
C LYS A 17 7.79 -6.43 4.36
N LEU A 18 7.82 -7.61 3.75
CA LEU A 18 7.20 -8.80 4.30
C LEU A 18 8.10 -9.41 5.39
N GLN A 19 7.56 -10.35 6.16
CA GLN A 19 8.29 -11.00 7.26
C GLN A 19 9.53 -11.78 6.79
N ASP A 20 9.53 -12.22 5.53
CA ASP A 20 10.68 -12.88 4.90
C ASP A 20 11.78 -11.88 4.44
N GLY A 21 11.57 -10.58 4.64
CA GLY A 21 12.49 -9.50 4.28
C GLY A 21 12.35 -9.00 2.84
N SER A 22 11.51 -9.63 2.02
CA SER A 22 11.21 -9.15 0.67
C SER A 22 10.49 -7.80 0.70
N VAL A 23 10.77 -6.95 -0.29
CA VAL A 23 10.17 -5.61 -0.40
C VAL A 23 8.87 -5.73 -1.18
N ALA A 24 7.75 -5.44 -0.52
CA ALA A 24 6.44 -5.40 -1.15
C ALA A 24 6.20 -4.08 -1.90
N ASP A 25 6.63 -2.97 -1.29
CA ASP A 25 6.53 -1.63 -1.89
C ASP A 25 7.67 -0.73 -1.41
N SER A 26 8.14 0.18 -2.26
CA SER A 26 9.18 1.14 -1.92
C SER A 26 9.15 2.36 -2.83
N THR A 27 8.73 3.49 -2.27
CA THR A 27 8.84 4.82 -2.92
C THR A 27 10.28 5.18 -3.28
N GLN A 28 11.27 4.66 -2.54
CA GLN A 28 12.68 4.88 -2.87
C GLN A 28 13.07 4.13 -4.15
N ASN A 29 12.58 2.91 -4.33
CA ASN A 29 12.82 2.13 -5.55
C ASN A 29 12.12 2.76 -6.76
N MET A 30 10.98 3.42 -6.54
CA MET A 30 10.26 4.19 -7.58
C MET A 30 10.88 5.56 -7.86
N GLY A 31 11.87 6.00 -7.09
CA GLY A 31 12.58 7.28 -7.29
C GLY A 31 11.77 8.54 -6.94
N LYS A 32 10.57 8.42 -6.36
CA LYS A 32 9.73 9.58 -5.98
C LYS A 32 9.00 9.34 -4.65
N PRO A 33 8.91 10.35 -3.76
CA PRO A 33 8.19 10.22 -2.50
C PRO A 33 6.68 10.12 -2.72
N ALA A 34 5.99 9.51 -1.77
CA ALA A 34 4.53 9.54 -1.70
C ALA A 34 4.06 10.86 -1.08
N LYS A 35 2.88 11.31 -1.51
CA LYS A 35 2.15 12.44 -0.92
C LYS A 35 0.79 11.95 -0.45
N LEU A 36 0.42 12.31 0.78
CA LEU A 36 -0.86 11.94 1.38
C LEU A 36 -1.35 13.04 2.33
N ILE A 37 -2.65 13.02 2.62
CA ILE A 37 -3.28 13.89 3.62
C ILE A 37 -3.75 12.99 4.77
N ILE A 38 -3.31 13.29 5.99
CA ILE A 38 -3.72 12.51 7.17
C ILE A 38 -5.23 12.64 7.39
N GLY A 39 -5.95 11.53 7.31
CA GLY A 39 -7.38 11.41 7.53
C GLY A 39 -8.20 11.49 6.24
N ASP A 40 -7.59 11.38 5.07
CA ASP A 40 -8.29 11.38 3.77
C ASP A 40 -8.76 9.98 3.33
N GLY A 41 -8.40 8.94 4.07
CA GLY A 41 -8.77 7.55 3.78
C GLY A 41 -7.92 6.87 2.72
N SER A 42 -6.86 7.52 2.22
CA SER A 42 -5.90 6.90 1.29
C SER A 42 -5.04 5.82 1.95
N LEU A 43 -4.90 5.88 3.29
CA LEU A 43 -4.22 4.89 4.11
C LEU A 43 -5.15 4.38 5.21
N SER A 44 -4.86 3.21 5.75
CA SER A 44 -5.58 2.71 6.92
C SER A 44 -5.36 3.62 8.12
N ASP A 45 -6.38 3.77 8.97
CA ASP A 45 -6.30 4.56 10.20
C ASP A 45 -5.09 4.16 11.05
N ASN A 46 -4.82 2.85 11.16
CA ASN A 46 -3.71 2.34 11.97
C ASN A 46 -2.34 2.72 11.39
N PHE A 47 -2.21 2.78 10.06
CA PHE A 47 -0.99 3.28 9.43
C PHE A 47 -0.82 4.78 9.68
N GLU A 48 -1.89 5.57 9.57
CA GLU A 48 -1.84 7.01 9.83
C GLU A 48 -1.46 7.33 11.29
N GLN A 49 -2.00 6.59 12.26
CA GLN A 49 -1.67 6.77 13.67
C GLN A 49 -0.18 6.55 13.96
N CYS A 50 0.50 5.73 13.17
CA CYS A 50 1.94 5.53 13.33
C CYS A 50 2.77 6.73 12.86
N LEU A 51 2.21 7.58 11.99
CA LEU A 51 2.83 8.80 11.48
C LEU A 51 2.55 10.02 12.35
N VAL A 52 1.37 10.07 12.99
CA VAL A 52 0.99 11.18 13.88
C VAL A 52 2.02 11.35 14.99
N GLY A 53 2.44 12.60 15.23
CA GLY A 53 3.45 12.93 16.23
C GLY A 53 4.90 12.89 15.71
N LEU A 54 5.17 12.33 14.53
CA LEU A 54 6.50 12.39 13.93
C LEU A 54 6.83 13.78 13.41
N SER A 55 8.11 14.14 13.47
CA SER A 55 8.63 15.40 12.93
C SER A 55 9.28 15.21 11.56
N ALA A 56 9.35 16.27 10.76
CA ALA A 56 10.04 16.22 9.48
C ALA A 56 11.52 15.79 9.64
N GLY A 57 11.94 14.82 8.81
CA GLY A 57 13.28 14.22 8.85
C GLY A 57 13.42 13.02 9.79
N GLU A 58 12.41 12.76 10.63
CA GLU A 58 12.37 11.58 11.48
C GLU A 58 12.14 10.31 10.66
N LYS A 59 12.75 9.20 11.10
CA LYS A 59 12.57 7.88 10.52
C LYS A 59 12.08 6.94 11.61
N LYS A 60 11.06 6.15 11.29
CA LYS A 60 10.51 5.16 12.20
C LYS A 60 10.22 3.88 11.44
N ALA A 61 10.57 2.75 12.05
CA ALA A 61 10.16 1.43 11.61
C ALA A 61 9.04 0.95 12.53
N ILE A 62 7.98 0.43 11.94
CA ILE A 62 6.81 -0.10 12.64
C ILE A 62 6.51 -1.48 12.08
N GLU A 63 6.15 -2.39 12.96
CA GLU A 63 5.57 -3.67 12.57
C GLU A 63 4.04 -3.51 12.63
N LEU A 64 3.38 -3.79 11.51
CA LEU A 64 1.93 -3.75 11.41
C LEU A 64 1.42 -5.16 11.10
N LYS A 65 0.33 -5.55 11.76
CA LYS A 65 -0.38 -6.77 11.37
C LYS A 65 -1.06 -6.53 10.02
N ALA A 66 -1.40 -7.61 9.31
CA ALA A 66 -2.13 -7.52 8.04
C ALA A 66 -3.39 -6.64 8.16
N ILE A 67 -4.18 -6.85 9.23
CA ILE A 67 -5.40 -6.08 9.52
C ILE A 67 -5.16 -4.57 9.68
N ASP A 68 -3.97 -4.18 10.12
CA ASP A 68 -3.61 -2.78 10.37
C ASP A 68 -2.99 -2.11 9.13
N ALA A 69 -2.64 -2.88 8.09
CA ALA A 69 -2.05 -2.41 6.84
C ALA A 69 -3.03 -2.57 5.66
N PHE A 70 -3.10 -3.76 5.08
CA PHE A 70 -3.89 -4.04 3.86
C PHE A 70 -5.19 -4.80 4.12
N GLY A 71 -5.50 -5.11 5.37
CA GLY A 71 -6.65 -5.92 5.75
C GLY A 71 -6.39 -7.42 5.61
N MET A 72 -7.45 -8.21 5.86
CA MET A 72 -7.45 -9.65 5.58
C MET A 72 -7.85 -9.90 4.12
N PRO A 73 -7.43 -11.03 3.52
CA PRO A 73 -7.92 -11.42 2.20
C PRO A 73 -9.44 -11.38 2.17
N ASN A 74 -10.01 -10.68 1.19
CA ASN A 74 -11.45 -10.61 1.00
C ASN A 74 -11.91 -11.75 0.08
N PRO A 75 -12.69 -12.74 0.57
CA PRO A 75 -13.23 -13.81 -0.27
C PRO A 75 -14.08 -13.29 -1.43
N ASP A 76 -14.74 -12.14 -1.27
CA ASP A 76 -15.59 -11.55 -2.30
C ASP A 76 -14.80 -11.01 -3.50
N ASN A 77 -13.48 -10.78 -3.33
CA ASN A 77 -12.58 -10.39 -4.42
C ASN A 77 -12.11 -11.61 -5.27
N ILE A 78 -12.56 -12.82 -4.94
CA ILE A 78 -12.26 -14.03 -5.70
C ILE A 78 -13.39 -14.26 -6.71
N HIS A 79 -13.07 -14.08 -7.99
CA HIS A 79 -14.05 -14.21 -9.07
C HIS A 79 -13.71 -15.38 -10.00
N TYR A 80 -14.75 -16.10 -10.42
CA TYR A 80 -14.67 -17.10 -11.48
C TYR A 80 -15.13 -16.47 -12.78
N MET A 81 -14.28 -16.51 -13.80
CA MET A 81 -14.54 -15.93 -15.11
C MET A 81 -14.31 -16.96 -16.20
N ASP A 82 -15.07 -16.86 -17.28
CA ASP A 82 -14.85 -17.68 -18.47
C ASP A 82 -13.49 -17.31 -19.09
N ARG A 83 -12.66 -18.32 -19.37
CA ARG A 83 -11.36 -18.16 -20.00
C ARG A 83 -11.47 -17.42 -21.34
N ALA A 84 -12.58 -17.57 -22.06
CA ALA A 84 -12.83 -16.89 -23.32
C ALA A 84 -12.92 -15.35 -23.19
N LYS A 85 -13.16 -14.81 -21.99
CA LYS A 85 -13.17 -13.35 -21.75
C LYS A 85 -11.77 -12.73 -21.76
N PHE A 86 -10.73 -13.55 -21.60
CA PHE A 86 -9.34 -13.12 -21.67
C PHE A 86 -8.89 -13.25 -23.12
N VAL A 87 -9.22 -12.24 -23.93
CA VAL A 87 -8.95 -12.20 -25.37
C VAL A 87 -7.55 -11.64 -25.63
N GLY A 88 -6.70 -12.38 -26.36
CA GLY A 88 -5.36 -11.97 -26.77
C GLY A 88 -4.29 -13.04 -26.51
N ASP A 89 -3.04 -12.75 -26.88
CA ASP A 89 -1.85 -13.60 -26.60
C ASP A 89 -1.42 -13.56 -25.13
N ALA A 90 -2.19 -12.94 -24.24
CA ALA A 90 -1.92 -12.98 -22.81
C ALA A 90 -2.17 -14.41 -22.31
N GLU A 91 -1.10 -15.19 -22.16
CA GLU A 91 -1.16 -16.50 -21.53
C GLU A 91 -1.65 -16.33 -20.08
N VAL A 92 -2.91 -16.70 -19.87
CA VAL A 92 -3.50 -16.80 -18.52
C VAL A 92 -2.90 -18.03 -17.85
N GLU A 93 -1.82 -17.80 -17.12
CA GLU A 93 -1.12 -18.79 -16.31
C GLU A 93 -1.28 -18.49 -14.82
N VAL A 94 -0.95 -19.48 -13.99
CA VAL A 94 -0.98 -19.31 -12.54
C VAL A 94 0.06 -18.26 -12.12
N GLY A 95 -0.40 -17.22 -11.43
CA GLY A 95 0.46 -16.13 -10.95
C GLY A 95 0.52 -14.91 -11.88
N THR A 96 -0.10 -14.94 -13.06
CA THR A 96 -0.17 -13.78 -13.95
C THR A 96 -0.93 -12.62 -13.28
N VAL A 97 -0.30 -11.45 -13.19
CA VAL A 97 -0.93 -10.21 -12.73
C VAL A 97 -1.48 -9.45 -13.94
N MET A 98 -2.79 -9.22 -13.97
CA MET A 98 -3.46 -8.48 -15.04
C MET A 98 -4.25 -7.31 -14.48
N ALA A 99 -4.24 -6.18 -15.19
CA ALA A 99 -5.12 -5.06 -14.87
C ALA A 99 -6.54 -5.35 -15.39
N PHE A 100 -7.53 -5.16 -14.53
CA PHE A 100 -8.95 -5.21 -14.91
C PHE A 100 -9.45 -3.76 -15.04
N SER A 101 -9.99 -3.42 -16.19
CA SER A 101 -10.82 -2.23 -16.38
C SER A 101 -12.29 -2.66 -16.34
N GLY A 102 -13.05 -2.10 -15.41
CA GLY A 102 -14.51 -2.30 -15.34
C GLY A 102 -15.26 -1.70 -16.52
#